data_AF-A0A392P6Z3-F1
#
_entry.id   AF-A0A392P6Z3-F1
#
_cell.length_a   1.000
_cell.length_b   1.000
_cell.length_c   1.000
_cell.angle_alpha   90.00
_cell.angle_beta   90.00
_cell.angle_gamma   90.00
#
_symmetry.space_group_name_H-M   'P 1'
#
loop_
_entity.id
_entity.type
_entity.pdbx_description
1 polymer ?
#
loop_
_entity_poly.entity_id
_entity_poly.type
_entity_poly.pdbx_seq_one_letter_code
_entity_poly.pdbx_strand_id
1 'polypeptide(L)'
;IGSQSTESKILAFGLPGNPASSSVCFHLFVVPAIRQLAGWTNPHNLRVQARLQHPIKTDQFRPEYHRATVIWTENDGTGSPGFVAESTGHQRSSRLLSMKSANALLEFPATGSVVSAGTPVAAIIISNLRPMDFGKNHISSDSTFTLPGIKSDKITTDSSGGADLRVAILTVSDTVA
;
A
#
# COMPACT_ATOMS: atom_id res chain seq x y z
N ILE A 1 -25.44 -3.01 42.03
CA ILE A 1 -25.45 -3.15 40.55
C ILE A 1 -24.06 -2.75 40.09
N GLY A 2 -23.23 -3.74 39.72
CA GLY A 2 -21.81 -3.54 39.46
C GLY A 2 -21.58 -2.72 38.20
N SER A 3 -20.75 -1.68 38.31
CA SER A 3 -20.23 -0.93 37.16
C SER A 3 -19.33 -1.86 36.35
N GLN A 4 -19.78 -2.32 35.18
CA GLN A 4 -18.88 -2.94 34.22
C GLN A 4 -17.94 -1.86 33.70
N SER A 5 -16.68 -1.91 34.13
CA SER A 5 -15.61 -1.13 33.50
C SER A 5 -15.46 -1.63 32.08
N THR A 6 -15.80 -0.80 31.10
CA THR A 6 -15.42 -1.06 29.71
C THR A 6 -13.90 -1.07 29.65
N GLU A 7 -13.29 -2.25 29.52
CA GLU A 7 -11.84 -2.35 29.31
C GLU A 7 -11.47 -1.59 28.03
N SER A 8 -10.67 -0.53 28.17
CA SER A 8 -10.10 0.19 27.05
C SER A 8 -9.06 -0.70 26.38
N LYS A 9 -9.40 -1.24 25.21
CA LYS A 9 -8.49 -2.07 24.43
C LYS A 9 -7.56 -1.18 23.62
N ILE A 10 -6.26 -1.40 23.75
CA ILE A 10 -5.21 -0.72 22.98
C ILE A 10 -4.61 -1.70 21.98
N LEU A 11 -4.58 -1.32 20.71
CA LEU A 11 -3.87 -2.07 19.67
C LEU A 11 -2.47 -1.48 19.50
N ALA A 12 -1.43 -2.29 19.74
CA ALA A 12 -0.04 -1.86 19.63
C ALA A 12 0.67 -2.56 18.47
N PHE A 13 1.30 -1.79 17.58
CA PHE A 13 2.12 -2.28 16.48
C PHE A 13 3.60 -1.95 16.71
N GLY A 14 4.43 -2.98 16.86
CA GLY A 14 5.89 -2.86 16.85
C GLY A 14 6.44 -3.04 15.44
N LEU A 15 6.71 -1.94 14.74
CA LEU A 15 7.26 -1.94 13.39
C LEU A 15 8.80 -2.04 13.41
N PRO A 16 9.43 -2.61 12.37
CA PRO A 16 10.88 -2.62 12.23
C PRO A 16 11.47 -1.20 12.18
N GLY A 17 12.71 -1.03 12.63
CA GLY A 17 13.39 0.28 12.65
C GLY A 17 13.90 0.74 11.29
N ASN A 18 14.14 -0.19 10.38
CA ASN A 18 14.54 0.13 9.02
C ASN A 18 13.41 0.86 8.27
N PRO A 19 13.64 2.07 7.72
CA PRO A 19 12.55 2.91 7.19
C PRO A 19 11.70 2.25 6.09
N ALA A 20 12.32 1.53 5.16
CA ALA A 20 11.54 0.87 4.11
C ALA A 20 10.75 -0.32 4.66
N SER A 21 11.35 -1.11 5.57
CA SER A 21 10.64 -2.21 6.24
C SER A 21 9.46 -1.70 7.07
N SER A 22 9.67 -0.62 7.84
CA SER A 22 8.63 0.03 8.63
C SER A 22 7.45 0.48 7.77
N SER A 23 7.75 1.15 6.65
CA SER A 23 6.72 1.62 5.71
C SER A 23 5.94 0.46 5.07
N VAL A 24 6.63 -0.60 4.63
CA VAL A 24 5.98 -1.81 4.09
C VAL A 24 5.07 -2.43 5.15
N CYS A 25 5.55 -2.65 6.37
CA CYS A 25 4.74 -3.20 7.47
C CYS A 25 3.55 -2.30 7.82
N PHE A 26 3.73 -0.99 7.81
CA PHE A 26 2.64 -0.03 8.03
C PHE A 26 1.52 -0.23 7.00
N HIS A 27 1.85 -0.32 5.71
CA HIS A 27 0.84 -0.52 4.67
C HIS A 27 0.18 -1.90 4.72
N LEU A 28 0.93 -2.95 5.08
CA LEU A 28 0.39 -4.31 5.10
C LEU A 28 -0.47 -4.61 6.33
N PHE A 29 -0.16 -4.04 7.49
CA PHE A 29 -0.79 -4.42 8.76
C PHE A 29 -1.55 -3.26 9.42
N VAL A 30 -0.93 -2.09 9.48
CA VAL A 30 -1.50 -0.95 10.22
C VAL A 30 -2.63 -0.30 9.45
N VAL A 31 -2.47 -0.09 8.14
CA VAL A 31 -3.53 0.52 7.30
C VAL A 31 -4.81 -0.33 7.30
N PRO A 32 -4.78 -1.67 7.07
CA PRO A 32 -6.00 -2.47 7.16
C PRO A 32 -6.62 -2.48 8.57
N ALA A 33 -5.80 -2.49 9.63
CA ALA A 33 -6.32 -2.42 10.99
C ALA A 33 -7.03 -1.09 11.27
N ILE A 34 -6.44 0.04 10.87
CA ILE A 34 -7.07 1.37 11.00
C ILE A 34 -8.40 1.40 10.23
N ARG A 35 -8.44 0.90 9.00
CA ARG A 35 -9.68 0.85 8.19
C ARG A 35 -10.74 -0.03 8.84
N GLN A 36 -10.36 -1.18 9.36
CA GLN A 36 -11.28 -2.08 10.07
C GLN A 36 -11.86 -1.41 11.32
N LEU A 37 -11.01 -0.75 12.11
CA LEU A 37 -11.45 0.00 13.30
C LEU A 37 -12.33 1.21 12.93
N ALA A 38 -12.13 1.79 11.75
CA ALA A 38 -12.97 2.86 11.20
C ALA A 38 -14.28 2.37 10.56
N GLY A 39 -14.60 1.06 10.64
CA GLY A 39 -15.85 0.50 10.13
C GLY A 39 -15.89 0.23 8.62
N TRP A 40 -14.74 0.16 7.94
CA TRP A 40 -14.70 -0.16 6.52
C TRP A 40 -15.13 -1.62 6.27
N THR A 41 -16.03 -1.83 5.30
CA THR A 41 -16.49 -3.16 4.91
C THR A 41 -15.41 -3.98 4.21
N ASN A 42 -14.51 -3.32 3.48
CA ASN A 42 -13.31 -3.92 2.89
C ASN A 42 -12.06 -3.15 3.35
N PRO A 43 -11.38 -3.61 4.42
CA PRO A 43 -10.22 -2.90 4.96
C PRO A 43 -8.93 -3.12 4.17
N HIS A 44 -8.89 -4.11 3.27
CA HIS A 44 -7.67 -4.46 2.56
C HIS A 44 -7.28 -3.42 1.50
N ASN A 45 -5.97 -3.31 1.23
CA ASN A 45 -5.50 -2.52 0.10
C ASN A 45 -5.93 -3.16 -1.22
N LEU A 46 -6.14 -2.30 -2.23
CA LEU A 46 -6.44 -2.73 -3.59
C LEU A 46 -5.28 -3.59 -4.11
N ARG A 47 -5.61 -4.77 -4.62
CA ARG A 47 -4.67 -5.66 -5.33
C ARG A 47 -5.01 -5.69 -6.81
N VAL A 48 -4.00 -5.52 -7.65
CA VAL A 48 -4.12 -5.58 -9.11
C VAL A 48 -3.10 -6.55 -9.68
N GLN A 49 -3.30 -6.98 -10.93
CA GLN A 49 -2.25 -7.65 -11.71
C GLN A 49 -1.51 -6.60 -12.53
N ALA A 50 -0.19 -6.53 -12.40
CA ALA A 50 0.65 -5.61 -13.15
C ALA A 50 1.75 -6.39 -13.89
N ARG A 51 2.01 -6.06 -15.15
CA ARG A 51 3.06 -6.71 -15.94
C ARG A 51 4.41 -6.06 -15.69
N LEU A 52 5.42 -6.89 -15.48
CA LEU A 52 6.78 -6.41 -15.26
C LEU A 52 7.37 -5.79 -16.53
N GLN A 53 7.87 -4.56 -16.44
CA GLN A 53 8.60 -3.93 -17.55
C GLN A 53 10.03 -4.50 -17.71
N HIS A 54 10.61 -4.98 -16.61
CA HIS A 54 11.96 -5.52 -16.55
C HIS A 54 12.01 -6.79 -15.71
N PRO A 55 12.96 -7.72 -15.98
CA PRO A 55 13.10 -8.91 -15.16
C PRO A 55 13.52 -8.54 -13.72
N ILE A 56 12.97 -9.26 -12.75
CA ILE A 56 13.27 -9.08 -11.32
C ILE A 56 13.78 -10.40 -10.74
N LYS A 57 14.93 -10.34 -10.06
CA LYS A 57 15.44 -11.46 -9.27
C LYS A 57 14.78 -11.45 -7.89
N THR A 58 14.11 -12.54 -7.55
CA THR A 58 13.44 -12.72 -6.26
C THR A 58 14.40 -13.22 -5.19
N ASP A 59 14.04 -13.01 -3.92
CA ASP A 59 14.74 -13.60 -2.79
C ASP A 59 14.51 -15.12 -2.73
N GLN A 60 15.54 -15.86 -2.30
CA GLN A 60 15.50 -17.33 -2.23
C GLN A 60 14.74 -17.86 -1.01
N PHE A 61 14.74 -17.11 0.09
CA PHE A 61 14.33 -17.62 1.40
C PHE A 61 13.07 -16.94 1.92
N ARG A 62 12.74 -15.75 1.43
CA ARG A 62 11.64 -14.93 1.95
C ARG A 62 10.75 -14.42 0.83
N PRO A 63 9.42 -14.46 1.01
CA PRO A 63 8.54 -13.69 0.15
C PRO A 63 8.94 -12.21 0.19
N GLU A 64 8.95 -11.58 -0.97
CA GLU A 64 9.38 -10.18 -1.12
C GLU A 64 8.18 -9.30 -1.47
N TYR A 65 8.03 -8.22 -0.71
CA TYR A 65 7.17 -7.10 -1.08
C TYR A 65 8.04 -6.04 -1.78
N HIS A 66 8.19 -6.20 -3.08
CA HIS A 66 9.11 -5.41 -3.89
C HIS A 66 8.48 -4.06 -4.24
N ARG A 67 9.17 -2.97 -3.93
CA ARG A 67 8.66 -1.62 -4.17
C ARG A 67 8.71 -1.29 -5.65
N ALA A 68 7.58 -0.84 -6.18
CA ALA A 68 7.44 -0.54 -7.59
C ALA A 68 6.59 0.71 -7.82
N THR A 69 6.80 1.29 -9.00
CA THR A 69 5.86 2.21 -9.62
C THR A 69 4.95 1.40 -10.54
N VAL A 70 3.66 1.43 -10.29
CA VAL A 70 2.61 0.83 -11.10
C VAL A 70 1.82 1.93 -11.78
N ILE A 71 1.68 1.84 -13.10
CA ILE A 71 0.91 2.79 -13.92
C ILE A 71 -0.04 2.03 -14.85
N TRP A 72 -1.13 2.66 -15.24
CA TRP A 72 -2.02 2.17 -16.29
C TRP A 72 -1.49 2.61 -17.65
N THR A 73 -1.50 1.71 -18.64
CA THR A 73 -1.10 2.00 -20.02
C THR A 73 -2.15 1.48 -21.00
N GLU A 74 -2.24 2.11 -22.17
CA GLU A 74 -3.10 1.62 -23.27
C GLU A 74 -2.59 0.32 -23.91
N ASN A 75 -1.32 0.00 -23.67
CA ASN A 75 -0.70 -1.27 -24.06
C ASN A 75 0.26 -1.74 -22.96
N ASP A 76 -0.08 -2.83 -22.31
CA ASP A 76 0.70 -3.45 -21.22
C ASP A 76 1.84 -4.37 -21.71
N GLY A 77 2.07 -4.40 -23.03
CA GLY A 77 3.00 -5.30 -23.71
C GLY A 77 2.31 -6.48 -24.41
N THR A 78 1.00 -6.66 -24.22
CA THR A 78 0.20 -7.71 -24.91
C THR A 78 -0.67 -7.20 -26.05
N GLY A 79 -0.64 -5.90 -26.33
CA GLY A 79 -1.55 -5.26 -27.28
C GLY A 79 -2.91 -4.90 -26.69
N SER A 80 -3.06 -4.95 -25.35
CA SER A 80 -4.26 -4.56 -24.61
C SER A 80 -3.90 -3.59 -23.47
N PRO A 81 -4.84 -2.74 -23.02
CA PRO A 81 -4.60 -1.85 -21.90
C PRO A 81 -4.49 -2.62 -20.58
N GLY A 82 -3.65 -2.14 -19.67
CA GLY A 82 -3.42 -2.81 -18.38
C GLY A 82 -2.43 -2.08 -17.49
N PHE A 83 -2.20 -2.63 -16.29
CA PHE A 83 -1.17 -2.12 -15.39
C PHE A 83 0.20 -2.67 -15.77
N VAL A 84 1.20 -1.79 -15.77
CA VAL A 84 2.62 -2.16 -15.86
C VAL A 84 3.35 -1.73 -14.61
N ALA A 85 4.39 -2.48 -14.25
CA ALA A 85 5.18 -2.29 -13.04
C ALA A 85 6.67 -2.10 -13.37
N GLU A 86 7.26 -1.08 -12.77
CA GLU A 86 8.69 -0.81 -12.81
C GLU A 86 9.26 -0.82 -11.39
N SER A 87 10.37 -1.53 -11.18
CA SER A 87 11.08 -1.54 -9.89
C SER A 87 11.58 -0.15 -9.54
N THR A 88 11.53 0.23 -8.26
CA THR A 88 12.20 1.45 -7.77
C THR A 88 13.73 1.30 -7.64
N GLY A 89 14.29 0.20 -8.15
CA GLY A 89 15.71 -0.11 -8.15
C GLY A 89 16.13 -0.86 -6.89
N HIS A 90 17.18 -0.40 -6.21
CA HIS A 90 17.79 -1.12 -5.09
C HIS A 90 16.83 -1.27 -3.88
N GLN A 91 16.54 -2.52 -3.53
CA GLN A 91 15.53 -2.93 -2.56
C GLN A 91 16.02 -3.05 -1.09
N ARG A 92 17.20 -2.50 -0.75
CA ARG A 92 17.72 -2.55 0.63
C ARG A 92 16.75 -1.88 1.61
N SER A 93 16.48 -2.53 2.75
CA SER A 93 15.52 -2.06 3.77
C SER A 93 15.90 -0.72 4.41
N SER A 94 17.20 -0.43 4.52
CA SER A 94 17.70 0.86 5.03
C SER A 94 17.57 2.02 4.04
N ARG A 95 17.32 1.73 2.75
CA ARG A 95 17.27 2.74 1.70
C ARG A 95 15.86 3.29 1.54
N LEU A 96 15.51 4.31 2.33
CA LEU A 96 14.22 5.00 2.22
C LEU A 96 13.96 5.56 0.81
N LEU A 97 15.01 5.91 0.05
CA LEU A 97 14.85 6.40 -1.32
C LEU A 97 14.11 5.40 -2.24
N SER A 98 14.15 4.10 -1.94
CA SER A 98 13.36 3.08 -2.65
C SER A 98 11.85 3.25 -2.51
N MET A 99 11.38 4.01 -1.52
CA MET A 99 9.97 4.34 -1.30
C MET A 99 9.54 5.62 -2.02
N LYS A 100 10.46 6.52 -2.41
CA LYS A 100 10.12 7.87 -2.92
C LYS A 100 9.13 7.84 -4.10
N SER A 101 9.28 6.87 -4.98
CA SER A 101 8.44 6.70 -6.17
C SER A 101 7.53 5.46 -6.08
N ALA A 102 7.59 4.72 -4.97
CA ALA A 102 6.82 3.49 -4.83
C ALA A 102 5.35 3.82 -4.56
N ASN A 103 4.48 3.42 -5.47
CA ASN A 103 3.03 3.49 -5.28
C ASN A 103 2.40 2.10 -5.09
N ALA A 104 3.20 1.04 -5.26
CA ALA A 104 2.77 -0.34 -5.10
C ALA A 104 3.87 -1.24 -4.51
N LEU A 105 3.44 -2.37 -3.96
CA LEU A 105 4.28 -3.47 -3.50
C LEU A 105 3.95 -4.70 -4.35
N LEU A 106 4.89 -5.17 -5.17
CA LEU A 106 4.77 -6.41 -5.92
C LEU A 106 4.97 -7.59 -4.98
N GLU A 107 4.12 -8.60 -5.08
CA GLU A 107 4.15 -9.79 -4.24
C GLU A 107 4.93 -10.91 -4.95
N PHE A 108 6.13 -11.23 -4.44
CA PHE A 108 6.94 -12.32 -4.97
C PHE A 108 7.08 -13.47 -3.97
N PRO A 109 6.92 -14.74 -4.41
CA PRO A 109 7.21 -15.90 -3.58
C PRO A 109 8.73 -16.09 -3.40
N ALA A 110 9.11 -16.77 -2.31
CA ALA A 110 10.49 -17.15 -2.01
C ALA A 110 10.97 -18.26 -2.97
N THR A 111 11.48 -17.87 -4.14
CA THR A 111 11.92 -18.85 -5.16
C THR A 111 13.38 -18.68 -5.56
N GLY A 112 13.97 -17.50 -5.35
CA GLY A 112 15.32 -17.18 -5.82
C GLY A 112 15.45 -17.07 -7.34
N SER A 113 14.32 -17.22 -8.05
CA SER A 113 14.25 -17.23 -9.50
C SER A 113 14.16 -15.81 -10.06
N VAL A 114 14.47 -15.68 -11.34
CA VAL A 114 14.25 -14.44 -12.10
C VAL A 114 12.85 -14.51 -12.71
N VAL A 115 11.99 -13.57 -12.34
CA VAL A 115 10.69 -13.36 -12.99
C VAL A 115 10.91 -12.47 -14.20
N SER A 116 10.58 -12.97 -15.40
CA SER A 116 10.85 -12.28 -16.66
C SER A 116 9.94 -11.06 -16.89
N ALA A 117 10.42 -10.11 -17.70
CA ALA A 117 9.58 -9.02 -18.21
C ALA A 117 8.35 -9.57 -18.96
N GLY A 118 7.24 -8.84 -18.93
CA GLY A 118 5.94 -9.22 -19.46
C GLY A 118 5.11 -10.14 -18.55
N THR A 119 5.73 -10.73 -17.53
CA THR A 119 5.04 -11.60 -16.57
C THR A 119 4.08 -10.77 -15.72
N PRO A 120 2.79 -11.15 -15.61
CA PRO A 120 1.87 -10.52 -14.69
C PRO A 120 2.18 -10.95 -13.25
N VAL A 121 2.24 -9.98 -12.35
CA VAL A 121 2.46 -10.19 -10.91
C VAL A 121 1.41 -9.45 -10.10
N ALA A 122 1.05 -10.01 -8.95
CA ALA A 122 0.16 -9.34 -8.00
C ALA A 122 0.86 -8.11 -7.40
N ALA A 123 0.13 -7.00 -7.32
CA ALA A 123 0.62 -5.74 -6.80
C ALA A 123 -0.39 -5.14 -5.82
N ILE A 124 0.05 -4.86 -4.60
CA ILE A 124 -0.71 -4.12 -3.59
C ILE A 124 -0.50 -2.63 -3.82
N ILE A 125 -1.57 -1.90 -4.11
CA ILE A 125 -1.52 -0.44 -4.27
C ILE A 125 -1.48 0.21 -2.88
N ILE A 126 -0.44 1.03 -2.64
CA ILE A 126 -0.17 1.66 -1.33
C ILE A 126 -0.31 3.18 -1.33
N SER A 127 -0.53 3.80 -2.50
CA SER A 127 -0.86 5.22 -2.61
C SER A 127 -1.97 5.44 -3.64
N ASN A 128 -2.57 6.64 -3.65
CA ASN A 128 -3.63 6.95 -4.60
C ASN A 128 -3.12 6.83 -6.04
N LEU A 129 -3.77 5.97 -6.84
CA LEU A 129 -3.56 5.93 -8.28
C LEU A 129 -4.12 7.23 -8.84
N ARG A 130 -3.25 8.16 -9.22
CA ARG A 130 -3.67 9.32 -9.99
C ARG A 130 -4.00 8.85 -11.40
N PRO A 131 -5.11 9.32 -12.00
CA PRO A 131 -5.25 9.28 -13.45
C PRO A 131 -4.02 10.00 -14.02
N MET A 132 -3.19 9.30 -14.79
CA MET A 132 -2.11 9.96 -15.52
C MET A 132 -2.75 10.70 -16.69
N ASP A 133 -2.64 12.02 -16.71
CA ASP A 133 -3.04 12.83 -17.85
C ASP A 133 -2.16 12.45 -19.05
N PHE A 134 -2.70 11.65 -19.96
CA PHE A 134 -2.09 11.42 -21.26
C PHE A 134 -2.16 12.71 -22.07
N GLY A 135 -1.13 13.54 -21.93
CA GLY A 135 -0.74 14.62 -22.85
C GLY A 135 -1.72 15.79 -22.95
N LYS A 136 -1.46 16.85 -22.18
CA LYS A 136 -1.71 18.24 -22.63
C LYS A 136 -0.59 19.15 -22.12
N ASN A 137 0.21 19.66 -23.05
CA ASN A 137 0.99 20.88 -22.85
C ASN A 137 0.00 22.02 -22.54
N HIS A 138 -0.15 22.44 -21.28
CA HIS A 138 -0.45 23.84 -20.96
C HIS A 138 -0.29 24.14 -19.45
N ILE A 139 0.38 25.24 -19.17
CA ILE A 139 0.34 25.97 -17.90
C ILE A 139 -1.13 26.33 -17.60
N SER A 140 -1.65 25.99 -16.42
CA SER A 140 -2.38 26.89 -15.51
C SER A 140 -3.06 26.10 -14.38
N SER A 141 -3.12 26.78 -13.24
CA SER A 141 -3.67 26.48 -11.93
C SER A 141 -5.12 25.96 -11.86
N ASP A 142 -5.37 25.22 -10.79
CA ASP A 142 -6.66 24.88 -10.17
C ASP A 142 -7.66 24.06 -10.98
N SER A 143 -7.85 22.80 -10.55
CA SER A 143 -9.19 22.19 -10.51
C SER A 143 -9.17 20.89 -9.71
N THR A 144 -9.86 20.92 -8.57
CA THR A 144 -10.30 19.78 -7.78
C THR A 144 -11.13 18.84 -8.65
N PHE A 145 -10.66 17.61 -8.90
CA PHE A 145 -11.45 16.60 -9.59
C PHE A 145 -12.23 15.76 -8.56
N THR A 146 -13.53 15.99 -8.46
CA THR A 146 -14.45 15.15 -7.69
C THR A 146 -14.93 14.01 -8.58
N LEU A 147 -14.63 12.76 -8.19
CA LEU A 147 -15.19 11.58 -8.85
C LEU A 147 -16.70 11.48 -8.54
N PRO A 148 -17.57 11.29 -9.54
CA PRO A 148 -18.98 11.04 -9.30
C PRO A 148 -19.17 9.58 -8.90
N GLY A 149 -19.64 9.31 -7.68
CA GLY A 149 -20.19 7.99 -7.33
C GLY A 149 -19.94 7.43 -5.93
N ILE A 150 -19.28 8.13 -5.01
CA ILE A 150 -19.30 7.74 -3.60
C ILE A 150 -20.39 8.57 -2.91
N LYS A 151 -21.58 7.99 -2.74
CA LYS A 151 -22.55 8.55 -1.79
C LYS A 151 -21.94 8.45 -0.41
N SER A 152 -21.48 9.58 0.12
CA SER A 152 -21.26 9.75 1.54
C SER A 152 -22.65 9.78 2.16
N ASP A 153 -23.12 8.62 2.63
CA ASP A 153 -24.22 8.61 3.58
C ASP A 153 -23.72 9.36 4.82
N LYS A 154 -24.38 10.48 5.11
CA LYS A 154 -24.20 11.24 6.35
C LYS A 154 -24.35 10.26 7.51
N ILE A 155 -23.26 10.04 8.23
CA ILE A 155 -23.31 9.37 9.53
C ILE A 155 -24.08 10.32 10.46
N THR A 156 -25.37 10.07 10.62
CA THR A 156 -26.13 10.55 11.77
C THR A 156 -25.50 9.92 13.00
N THR A 157 -24.91 10.76 13.83
CA THR A 157 -24.35 10.40 15.13
C THR A 157 -25.49 9.99 16.05
N ASP A 158 -25.87 8.72 15.99
CA ASP A 158 -26.58 8.10 17.09
C ASP A 158 -25.58 7.79 18.20
N SER A 159 -25.78 8.48 19.31
CA SER A 159 -25.06 8.31 20.56
C SER A 159 -25.31 6.91 21.13
N SER A 160 -24.47 5.95 20.76
CA SER A 160 -24.36 4.67 21.46
C SER A 160 -22.89 4.36 21.76
N GLY A 161 -22.49 4.62 23.01
CA GLY A 161 -21.31 4.08 23.72
C GLY A 161 -20.15 3.55 22.89
N GLY A 162 -19.52 4.41 22.07
CA GLY A 162 -18.33 4.05 21.31
C GLY A 162 -17.20 3.72 22.28
N ALA A 163 -16.73 2.46 22.27
CA ALA A 163 -15.53 2.08 23.00
C ALA A 163 -14.37 2.99 22.54
N ASP A 164 -13.76 3.71 23.47
CA ASP A 164 -12.57 4.53 23.22
C ASP A 164 -11.43 3.61 22.78
N LEU A 165 -11.23 3.50 21.47
CA LEU A 165 -10.22 2.63 20.85
C LEU A 165 -8.93 3.42 20.68
N ARG A 166 -7.84 2.91 21.26
CA ARG A 166 -6.53 3.57 21.21
C ARG A 166 -5.57 2.72 20.37
N VAL A 167 -4.82 3.38 19.50
CA VAL A 167 -3.81 2.73 18.65
C VAL A 167 -2.44 3.31 18.99
N ALA A 168 -1.47 2.43 19.24
CA ALA A 168 -0.07 2.78 19.44
C ALA A 168 0.77 2.18 18.29
N ILE A 169 1.58 3.00 17.63
CA ILE A 169 2.53 2.56 16.61
C ILE A 169 3.92 2.92 17.12
N LEU A 170 4.79 1.92 17.24
CA LEU A 170 6.15 2.07 17.74
C LEU A 170 7.11 1.48 16.69
N THR A 171 8.25 2.13 16.47
CA THR A 171 9.34 1.58 15.66
C THR A 171 10.50 1.19 16.56
N VAL A 172 11.05 -0.01 16.41
CA VAL A 172 12.23 -0.46 17.18
C VAL A 172 13.47 -0.36 16.31
N SER A 173 14.44 0.46 16.68
CA SER A 173 15.69 0.62 15.92
C SER A 173 16.50 -0.68 15.93
N ASP A 174 16.76 -1.25 14.77
CA ASP A 174 17.79 -2.29 14.61
C ASP A 174 19.16 -1.61 14.61
N THR A 175 19.86 -1.62 15.75
CA THR A 175 21.32 -1.44 15.75
C THR A 175 21.93 -2.80 15.45
N VAL A 176 22.35 -3.02 14.20
CA VAL A 176 23.29 -4.09 13.90
C VAL A 176 24.64 -3.67 14.48
N ALA A 177 25.11 -4.40 15.50
CA ALA A 177 26.44 -4.25 16.08
C ALA A 177 27.53 -4.68 15.08
#